data_AF-A0A7K4GVZ4-F1
#
_entry.id   AF-A0A7K4GVZ4-F1
#
_cell.length_a   1.000
_cell.length_b   1.000
_cell.length_c   1.000
_cell.angle_alpha   90.00
_cell.angle_beta   90.00
_cell.angle_gamma   90.00
#
_symmetry.space_group_name_H-M   'P 1'
#
loop_
_entity.id
_entity.type
_entity.pdbx_description
1 polymer ?
#
loop_
_entity_poly.entity_id
_entity_poly.type
_entity_poly.pdbx_seq_one_letter_code
_entity_poly.pdbx_strand_id
1 'polypeptide(L)'
;MDNKKRFPDYEPKNTPDTIEDYLRKPSKVYEILREIEEAPISKLDIVLSLFNKYKKKAIKSVGKFEKGNVAIGADSDQYYPSDEELIVSELGKRITQLVESYSRQQLKTLKLRYKIMSQQIRFFEISFRHIDVMGSGRFFYADKAVKETIIEI
;
A
#
# COMPACT_ATOMS: atom_id res chain seq x y z
N MET A 1 23.18 -7.92 -27.57
CA MET A 1 24.28 -7.21 -26.87
C MET A 1 24.06 -7.42 -25.38
N ASP A 2 25.08 -7.87 -24.65
CA ASP A 2 24.97 -8.17 -23.21
C ASP A 2 24.83 -6.88 -22.40
N ASN A 3 23.69 -6.68 -21.73
CA ASN A 3 23.43 -5.50 -20.90
C ASN A 3 24.47 -5.33 -19.78
N LYS A 4 25.06 -6.44 -19.29
CA LYS A 4 26.15 -6.45 -18.29
C LYS A 4 27.43 -5.76 -18.75
N LYS A 5 27.68 -5.64 -20.06
CA LYS A 5 28.92 -5.01 -20.58
C LYS A 5 28.86 -3.48 -20.64
N ARG A 6 27.67 -2.86 -20.58
CA ARG A 6 27.52 -1.39 -20.63
C ARG A 6 27.28 -0.76 -19.26
N PHE A 7 26.69 -1.50 -18.33
CA PHE A 7 26.37 -1.03 -16.98
C PHE A 7 26.72 -2.14 -15.98
N PRO A 8 28.00 -2.27 -15.59
CA PRO A 8 28.46 -3.36 -14.72
C PRO A 8 27.76 -3.35 -13.35
N ASP A 9 27.32 -2.17 -12.89
CA ASP A 9 26.68 -1.99 -11.58
C ASP A 9 25.13 -2.01 -11.65
N TYR A 10 24.55 -2.25 -12.83
CA TYR A 10 23.10 -2.26 -12.98
C TYR A 10 22.51 -3.65 -12.66
N GLU A 11 21.74 -3.71 -11.58
CA GLU A 11 20.92 -4.88 -11.24
C GLU A 11 19.42 -4.55 -11.39
N PRO A 12 18.69 -5.24 -12.28
CA PRO A 12 17.25 -5.08 -12.39
C PRO A 12 16.57 -5.54 -11.09
N LYS A 13 15.51 -4.82 -10.70
CA LYS A 13 14.73 -5.19 -9.52
C LYS A 13 13.88 -6.41 -9.85
N ASN A 14 14.07 -7.46 -9.07
CA ASN A 14 13.31 -8.70 -9.21
C ASN A 14 12.34 -8.92 -8.04
N THR A 15 12.18 -7.92 -7.15
CA THR A 15 11.25 -7.95 -6.02
C THR A 15 10.02 -7.08 -6.29
N PRO A 16 8.85 -7.40 -5.71
CA PRO A 16 7.64 -6.59 -5.88
C PRO A 16 7.85 -5.13 -5.49
N ASP A 17 7.19 -4.20 -6.18
CA ASP A 17 7.22 -2.78 -5.85
C ASP A 17 6.38 -2.47 -4.62
N THR A 18 7.00 -1.78 -3.68
CA THR A 18 6.44 -1.53 -2.36
C THR A 18 6.30 -0.04 -2.08
N ILE A 19 5.62 0.28 -0.99
CA ILE A 19 5.58 1.65 -0.48
C ILE A 19 6.96 2.16 -0.04
N GLU A 20 7.86 1.25 0.34
CA GLU A 20 9.25 1.58 0.69
C GLU A 20 10.02 2.11 -0.52
N ASP A 21 9.83 1.44 -1.65
CA ASP A 21 10.37 1.85 -2.93
C ASP A 21 9.87 3.23 -3.38
N TYR A 22 8.58 3.51 -3.12
CA TYR A 22 7.92 4.74 -3.55
C TYR A 22 8.34 5.99 -2.76
N LEU A 23 8.27 5.98 -1.41
CA LEU A 23 8.53 7.22 -0.64
C LEU A 23 10.03 7.54 -0.51
N ARG A 24 10.93 6.54 -0.60
CA ARG A 24 12.42 6.64 -0.57
C ARG A 24 13.09 7.41 0.57
N LYS A 25 12.34 8.17 1.35
CA LYS A 25 12.77 9.08 2.41
C LYS A 25 11.97 8.80 3.68
N PRO A 26 12.50 9.18 4.86
CA PRO A 26 11.72 9.13 6.10
C PRO A 26 10.35 9.78 5.89
N SER A 27 9.30 9.00 6.13
CA SER A 27 7.92 9.43 6.01
C SER A 27 7.17 9.01 7.25
N LYS A 28 6.25 9.88 7.67
CA LYS A 28 5.29 9.60 8.73
C LYS A 28 4.47 8.34 8.45
N VAL A 29 4.28 8.01 7.18
CA VAL A 29 3.64 6.75 6.75
C VAL A 29 4.34 5.55 7.37
N TYR A 30 5.69 5.50 7.35
CA TYR A 30 6.43 4.40 7.94
C TYR A 30 6.31 4.35 9.46
N GLU A 31 6.32 5.50 10.14
CA GLU A 31 6.15 5.56 11.59
C GLU A 31 4.82 4.91 12.00
N ILE A 32 3.75 5.21 11.27
CA ILE A 32 2.42 4.68 11.53
C ILE A 32 2.32 3.19 11.16
N LEU A 33 2.93 2.77 10.06
CA LEU A 33 2.88 1.36 9.63
C LEU A 33 3.75 0.44 10.50
N ARG A 34 4.82 0.97 11.12
CA ARG A 34 5.69 0.23 12.06
C ARG A 34 5.03 -0.07 13.40
N GLU A 35 4.11 0.77 13.87
CA GLU A 35 3.33 0.48 15.09
C GLU A 35 2.53 -0.84 14.99
N ILE A 36 2.38 -1.36 13.77
CA ILE A 36 1.45 -2.43 13.40
C ILE A 36 2.18 -3.53 12.60
N GLU A 37 3.51 -3.52 12.56
CA GLU A 37 4.28 -4.48 11.77
C GLU A 37 3.94 -5.93 12.23
N GLU A 38 3.45 -6.73 11.28
CA GLU A 38 2.91 -8.09 11.48
C GLU A 38 1.89 -8.21 12.64
N ALA A 39 0.88 -7.34 12.66
CA ALA A 39 -0.16 -7.41 13.69
C ALA A 39 -0.86 -8.78 13.70
N PRO A 40 -0.70 -9.59 14.78
CA PRO A 40 -1.48 -10.82 14.93
C PRO A 40 -2.96 -10.47 15.02
N ILE A 41 -3.84 -11.45 14.80
CA ILE A 41 -5.29 -11.28 14.88
C ILE A 41 -5.75 -10.67 16.22
N SER A 42 -4.97 -10.84 17.29
CA SER A 42 -5.21 -10.23 18.60
C SER A 42 -5.06 -8.70 18.63
N LYS A 43 -4.45 -8.09 17.60
CA LYS A 43 -4.29 -6.64 17.43
C LYS A 43 -5.18 -6.09 16.30
N LEU A 44 -6.07 -6.89 15.72
CA LEU A 44 -6.92 -6.47 14.60
C LEU A 44 -7.81 -5.28 14.98
N ASP A 45 -8.26 -5.18 16.22
CA ASP A 45 -8.97 -4.01 16.75
C ASP A 45 -8.16 -2.71 16.66
N ILE A 46 -6.86 -2.77 16.99
CA ILE A 46 -5.93 -1.64 16.88
C ILE A 46 -5.76 -1.26 15.41
N VAL A 47 -5.54 -2.25 14.53
CA VAL A 47 -5.39 -2.01 13.09
C VAL A 47 -6.65 -1.36 12.52
N LEU A 48 -7.84 -1.83 12.93
CA LEU A 48 -9.12 -1.28 12.51
C LEU A 48 -9.36 0.14 13.02
N SER A 49 -8.94 0.43 14.26
CA SER A 49 -9.00 1.78 14.83
C SER A 49 -8.13 2.76 14.02
N LEU A 50 -6.90 2.36 13.71
CA LEU A 50 -5.98 3.15 12.89
C LEU A 50 -6.50 3.31 11.45
N PHE A 51 -7.01 2.25 10.84
CA PHE A 51 -7.64 2.30 9.53
C PHE A 51 -8.79 3.32 9.50
N ASN A 52 -9.71 3.24 10.46
CA ASN A 52 -10.85 4.16 10.53
C ASN A 52 -10.42 5.62 10.80
N LYS A 53 -9.39 5.83 11.62
CA LYS A 53 -8.80 7.15 11.87
C LYS A 53 -8.22 7.76 10.60
N TYR A 54 -7.40 7.01 9.86
CA TYR A 54 -6.75 7.51 8.64
C TYR A 54 -7.72 7.59 7.46
N LYS A 55 -8.71 6.69 7.36
CA LYS A 55 -9.76 6.79 6.35
C LYS A 55 -10.53 8.11 6.43
N LYS A 56 -10.87 8.56 7.64
CA LYS A 56 -11.51 9.87 7.85
C LYS A 56 -10.61 11.04 7.44
N LYS A 57 -9.29 10.90 7.58
CA LYS A 57 -8.33 11.92 7.16
C LYS A 57 -8.09 11.90 5.64
N ALA A 58 -8.02 10.73 5.02
CA ALA A 58 -7.86 10.56 3.58
C ALA A 58 -8.99 11.23 2.80
N ILE A 59 -10.23 11.20 3.31
CA ILE A 59 -11.36 11.94 2.71
C ILE A 59 -11.08 13.45 2.63
N LYS A 60 -10.30 14.00 3.57
CA LYS A 60 -9.94 15.43 3.63
C LYS A 60 -8.64 15.76 2.91
N SER A 61 -7.83 14.75 2.60
CA SER A 61 -6.54 14.88 1.92
C SER A 61 -6.45 13.80 0.87
N VAL A 62 -7.12 14.05 -0.26
CA VAL A 62 -7.12 13.12 -1.40
C VAL A 62 -5.88 13.41 -2.23
N GLY A 63 -5.24 12.36 -2.75
CA GLY A 63 -4.22 12.47 -3.76
C GLY A 63 -4.74 13.14 -5.03
N LYS A 64 -3.82 13.43 -5.94
CA LYS A 64 -4.12 14.16 -7.16
C LYS A 64 -3.45 13.52 -8.36
N PHE A 65 -4.10 13.69 -9.50
CA PHE A 65 -3.51 13.41 -10.79
C PHE A 65 -2.76 14.64 -11.27
N GLU A 66 -1.52 14.46 -11.70
CA GLU A 66 -0.72 15.51 -12.30
C GLU A 66 -0.05 15.02 -13.57
N LYS A 67 0.32 15.95 -14.45
CA LYS A 67 1.04 15.62 -15.68
C LYS A 67 2.34 14.89 -15.35
N GLY A 68 2.42 13.62 -15.75
CA GLY A 68 3.62 12.82 -15.56
C GLY A 68 4.70 13.14 -16.60
N ASN A 69 5.95 12.90 -16.21
CA ASN A 69 7.06 12.96 -17.15
C ASN A 69 7.16 11.64 -17.94
N VAL A 70 6.50 11.60 -19.09
CA VAL A 70 6.46 10.44 -19.98
C VAL A 70 7.85 10.04 -20.48
N ALA A 71 8.80 10.98 -20.57
CA ALA A 71 10.18 10.69 -20.99
C ALA A 71 10.93 9.79 -20.00
N ILE A 72 10.47 9.71 -18.74
CA ILE A 72 10.99 8.79 -17.73
C ILE A 72 9.99 7.66 -17.38
N GLY A 73 8.93 7.49 -18.19
CA GLY A 73 7.98 6.38 -18.07
C GLY A 73 6.77 6.64 -17.15
N ALA A 74 6.57 7.85 -16.66
CA ALA A 74 5.32 8.20 -15.99
C ALA A 74 4.15 8.13 -16.98
N ASP A 75 2.95 7.85 -16.47
CA ASP A 75 1.74 8.02 -17.28
C ASP A 75 1.50 9.50 -17.58
N SER A 76 0.76 9.81 -18.65
CA SER A 76 0.47 11.21 -18.99
C SER A 76 -0.27 11.94 -17.87
N ASP A 77 -1.12 11.21 -17.15
CA ASP A 77 -1.85 11.67 -15.98
C ASP A 77 -1.51 10.75 -14.80
N GLN A 78 -0.44 11.10 -14.09
CA GLN A 78 0.16 10.26 -13.06
C GLN A 78 -0.50 10.54 -11.71
N TYR A 79 -0.93 9.48 -11.02
CA TYR A 79 -1.47 9.61 -9.67
C TYR A 79 -0.38 9.82 -8.62
N TYR A 80 -0.61 10.77 -7.72
CA TYR A 80 0.20 11.06 -6.55
C TYR A 80 -0.69 10.94 -5.30
N PRO A 81 -0.68 9.79 -4.61
CA PRO A 81 -1.48 9.59 -3.41
C PRO A 81 -1.03 10.50 -2.26
N SER A 82 -1.96 10.86 -1.38
CA SER A 82 -1.60 11.46 -0.09
C SER A 82 -1.03 10.40 0.87
N ASP A 83 -0.30 10.87 1.89
CA ASP A 83 0.18 10.00 2.97
C ASP A 83 -0.98 9.24 3.62
N GLU A 84 -2.11 9.91 3.85
CA GLU A 84 -3.32 9.30 4.41
C GLU A 84 -3.87 8.17 3.54
N GLU A 85 -3.93 8.34 2.22
CA GLU A 85 -4.40 7.30 1.31
C GLU A 85 -3.44 6.11 1.27
N LEU A 86 -2.13 6.37 1.27
CA LEU A 86 -1.11 5.34 1.36
C LEU A 86 -1.27 4.50 2.63
N ILE A 87 -1.45 5.14 3.78
CA ILE A 87 -1.70 4.46 5.05
C ILE A 87 -2.98 3.61 4.97
N VAL A 88 -4.07 4.16 4.47
CA VAL A 88 -5.35 3.44 4.36
C VAL A 88 -5.22 2.22 3.45
N SER A 89 -4.55 2.35 2.30
CA SER A 89 -4.30 1.25 1.37
C SER A 89 -3.48 0.14 2.04
N GLU A 90 -2.37 0.48 2.68
CA GLU A 90 -1.48 -0.51 3.32
C GLU A 90 -2.13 -1.19 4.53
N LEU A 91 -2.87 -0.45 5.36
CA LEU A 91 -3.66 -1.04 6.44
C LEU A 91 -4.77 -1.94 5.90
N GLY A 92 -5.46 -1.50 4.85
CA GLY A 92 -6.50 -2.28 4.18
C GLY A 92 -5.96 -3.62 3.70
N LYS A 93 -4.86 -3.62 2.93
CA LYS A 93 -4.20 -4.85 2.45
C LYS A 93 -3.79 -5.78 3.59
N ARG A 94 -3.24 -5.25 4.68
CA ARG A 94 -2.86 -6.05 5.86
C ARG A 94 -4.10 -6.69 6.51
N ILE A 95 -5.20 -5.95 6.63
CA ILE A 95 -6.46 -6.50 7.13
C ILE A 95 -6.98 -7.58 6.19
N THR A 96 -6.91 -7.39 4.86
CA THR A 96 -7.26 -8.42 3.87
C THR A 96 -6.49 -9.70 4.12
N GLN A 97 -5.17 -9.60 4.13
CA GLN A 97 -4.26 -10.73 4.32
C GLN A 97 -4.54 -11.45 5.64
N LEU A 98 -4.76 -10.69 6.72
CA LEU A 98 -5.05 -11.26 8.02
C LEU A 98 -6.38 -11.99 8.03
N VAL A 99 -7.45 -11.41 7.47
CA VAL A 99 -8.78 -12.02 7.42
C VAL A 99 -8.78 -13.26 6.54
N GLU A 100 -8.15 -13.20 5.37
CA GLU A 100 -8.08 -14.30 4.41
C GLU A 100 -7.19 -15.46 4.88
N SER A 101 -6.27 -15.21 5.82
CA SER A 101 -5.43 -16.26 6.42
C SER A 101 -6.20 -17.22 7.35
N TYR A 102 -7.43 -16.88 7.74
CA TYR A 102 -8.28 -17.72 8.60
C TYR A 102 -9.53 -18.19 7.87
N SER A 103 -9.95 -19.42 8.15
CA SER A 103 -11.28 -19.87 7.73
C SER A 103 -12.38 -19.08 8.44
N ARG A 104 -13.58 -19.02 7.85
CA ARG A 104 -14.74 -18.32 8.44
C ARG A 104 -15.06 -18.77 9.88
N GLN A 105 -14.90 -20.06 10.17
CA GLN A 105 -15.14 -20.60 11.51
C GLN A 105 -14.06 -20.14 12.51
N GLN A 106 -12.78 -20.18 12.11
CA GLN A 106 -11.68 -19.68 12.94
C GLN A 106 -11.84 -18.19 13.21
N LEU A 107 -12.15 -17.40 12.17
CA LEU A 107 -12.36 -15.96 12.30
C LEU A 107 -13.50 -15.65 13.28
N LYS A 108 -14.63 -16.38 13.21
CA LYS A 108 -15.73 -16.21 14.17
C LYS A 108 -15.29 -16.46 15.61
N THR A 109 -14.53 -17.53 15.86
CA THR A 109 -14.00 -17.85 17.21
C THR A 109 -13.00 -16.79 17.68
N LEU A 110 -12.11 -16.32 16.81
CA LEU A 110 -11.11 -15.31 17.14
C LEU A 110 -11.77 -13.95 17.42
N LYS A 111 -12.77 -13.58 16.63
CA LYS A 111 -13.57 -12.37 16.87
C LYS A 111 -14.27 -12.39 18.22
N LEU A 112 -14.88 -13.52 18.58
CA LEU A 112 -15.49 -13.69 19.91
C LEU A 112 -14.45 -13.59 21.02
N ARG A 113 -13.29 -14.23 20.86
CA ARG A 113 -12.19 -14.21 21.85
C ARG A 113 -11.66 -12.80 22.09
N TYR A 114 -11.42 -12.02 21.02
CA TYR A 114 -10.84 -10.69 21.09
C TYR A 114 -11.89 -9.56 21.07
N LYS A 115 -13.18 -9.89 21.18
CA LYS A 115 -14.31 -8.94 21.16
C LYS A 115 -14.31 -8.01 19.94
N ILE A 116 -13.90 -8.54 18.78
CA ILE A 116 -13.88 -7.80 17.52
C ILE A 116 -15.29 -7.79 16.93
N MET A 117 -15.86 -6.59 16.79
CA MET A 117 -17.20 -6.44 16.21
C MET A 117 -17.20 -6.73 14.72
N SER A 118 -18.31 -7.28 14.23
CA SER A 118 -18.53 -7.43 12.80
C SER A 118 -18.65 -6.06 12.13
N GLN A 119 -17.88 -5.83 11.07
CA GLN A 119 -17.93 -4.60 10.31
C GLN A 119 -17.46 -4.83 8.87
N GLN A 120 -17.92 -3.95 7.98
CA GLN A 120 -17.44 -3.91 6.61
C GLN A 120 -16.44 -2.76 6.46
N ILE A 121 -15.25 -3.05 5.96
CA ILE A 121 -14.28 -2.02 5.58
C ILE A 121 -14.20 -1.91 4.06
N ARG A 122 -13.92 -0.69 3.60
CA ARG A 122 -13.81 -0.34 2.17
C ARG A 122 -12.65 0.61 1.96
N PHE A 123 -11.85 0.38 0.94
CA PHE A 123 -10.72 1.24 0.58
C PHE A 123 -10.35 1.05 -0.89
N PHE A 124 -9.64 2.01 -1.45
CA PHE A 124 -8.98 1.85 -2.75
C PHE A 124 -7.55 1.36 -2.51
N GLU A 125 -7.18 0.30 -3.21
CA GLU A 125 -5.79 -0.16 -3.22
C GLU A 125 -4.92 0.80 -4.03
N ILE A 126 -3.75 1.09 -3.48
CA ILE A 126 -2.67 1.77 -4.19
C ILE A 126 -1.62 0.73 -4.52
N SER A 127 -1.37 0.52 -5.80
CA SER A 127 -0.28 -0.31 -6.30
C SER A 127 0.92 0.56 -6.69
N PHE A 128 2.09 -0.07 -6.76
CA PHE A 128 3.32 0.60 -7.16
C PHE A 128 3.90 -0.12 -8.37
N ARG A 129 4.53 0.65 -9.24
CA ARG A 129 5.29 0.15 -10.38
C ARG A 129 6.59 0.90 -10.52
N HIS A 130 7.63 0.24 -11.02
CA HIS A 130 8.87 0.90 -11.39
C HIS A 130 9.14 0.88 -12.89
N ILE A 131 9.95 1.84 -13.33
CA ILE A 131 10.55 1.84 -14.66
C ILE A 131 12.03 2.15 -14.52
N ASP A 132 12.83 1.32 -15.18
CA ASP A 132 14.27 1.53 -15.32
C ASP A 132 14.54 2.27 -16.63
N VAL A 133 15.03 3.50 -16.53
CA VAL A 133 15.37 4.36 -17.66
C VAL A 133 16.88 4.34 -17.84
N MET A 134 17.34 3.85 -18.98
CA MET A 134 18.77 3.75 -19.30
C MET A 134 19.45 5.12 -19.20
N GLY A 135 20.45 5.23 -18.32
CA GLY A 135 21.20 6.47 -18.07
C GLY A 135 20.57 7.43 -17.05
N SER A 136 19.32 7.21 -16.64
CA SER A 136 18.60 8.09 -15.69
C SER A 136 18.23 7.38 -14.38
N GLY A 137 18.31 6.04 -14.35
CA GLY A 137 18.07 5.23 -13.16
C GLY A 137 16.64 4.70 -13.05
N ARG A 138 16.27 4.27 -11.84
CA ARG A 138 14.96 3.69 -11.52
C ARG A 138 14.01 4.77 -11.02
N PHE A 139 12.76 4.74 -11.48
CA PHE A 139 11.68 5.61 -11.02
C PHE A 139 10.50 4.75 -10.55
N PHE A 140 9.78 5.22 -9.51
CA PHE A 140 8.59 4.53 -8.99
C PHE A 140 7.36 5.42 -9.14
N TYR A 141 6.24 4.78 -9.45
CA TYR A 141 4.95 5.41 -9.69
C TYR A 141 3.88 4.67 -8.90
N ALA A 142 2.87 5.42 -8.45
CA ALA A 142 1.72 4.88 -7.76
C ALA A 142 0.52 4.83 -8.71
N ASP A 143 -0.33 3.83 -8.56
CA ASP A 143 -1.61 3.75 -9.27
C ASP A 143 -2.72 3.44 -8.27
N LYS A 144 -3.89 4.03 -8.49
CA LYS A 144 -5.06 3.87 -7.63
C LYS A 144 -6.05 2.95 -8.31
N ALA A 145 -6.45 1.90 -7.61
CA ALA A 145 -7.47 0.99 -8.09
C ALA A 145 -8.76 1.75 -8.45
N VAL A 146 -9.38 1.39 -9.57
CA VAL A 146 -10.65 1.99 -10.02
C VAL A 146 -11.82 1.54 -9.15
N LYS A 147 -11.71 0.35 -8.54
CA LYS A 147 -12.75 -0.25 -7.70
C LYS A 147 -12.30 -0.27 -6.24
N GLU A 148 -13.24 -0.04 -5.33
CA GLU A 148 -12.99 -0.24 -3.91
C GLU A 148 -12.89 -1.74 -3.60
N THR A 149 -11.90 -2.09 -2.79
CA THR A 149 -11.81 -3.38 -2.12
C THR A 149 -12.74 -3.36 -0.91
N ILE A 150 -13.55 -4.40 -0.76
CA ILE A 150 -14.55 -4.55 0.30
C ILE A 150 -14.20 -5.81 1.09
N ILE A 151 -14.07 -5.67 2.41
CA ILE A 151 -13.78 -6.80 3.31
C ILE A 151 -14.83 -6.86 4.40
N GLU A 152 -15.37 -8.06 4.60
CA GLU A 152 -16.23 -8.38 5.73
C GLU A 152 -15.39 -8.97 6.84
N ILE A 153 -15.39 -8.30 7.98
CA ILE A 153 -14.71 -8.74 9.19
C ILE A 153 -15.73 -9.35 10.10
#